data_AF-A0AAW7XF71-F1
#
_entry.id   AF-A0AAW7XF71-F1
#
_cell.length_a   1.000
_cell.length_b   1.000
_cell.length_c   1.000
_cell.angle_alpha   90.00
_cell.angle_beta   90.00
_cell.angle_gamma   90.00
#
_symmetry.space_group_name_H-M   'P 1'
#
loop_
_entity.id
_entity.type
_entity.pdbx_description
1 polymer ?
#
loop_
_entity_poly.entity_id
_entity_poly.type
_entity_poly.pdbx_seq_one_letter_code
_entity_poly.pdbx_strand_id
1 'polypeptide(L)' 'DKPYKKNGQTAPEFVIKDNRKFETEKKRLIDYINKTQQLGENFFEGKESLSFGVLTIKEWNTMFAKHLDHHLNQFGV' A
#
# COMPACT_ATOMS: atom_id res chain seq x y z
N ASP A 1 -16.89 -12.70 10.66
CA ASP A 1 -15.43 -12.84 10.61
C ASP A 1 -14.96 -14.06 9.85
N LYS A 2 -15.00 -14.03 8.50
CA LYS A 2 -14.37 -15.05 7.67
C LYS A 2 -13.09 -14.47 7.08
N PRO A 3 -11.93 -15.13 7.23
CA PRO A 3 -10.71 -14.69 6.56
C PRO A 3 -10.89 -14.75 5.05
N TYR A 4 -10.27 -13.81 4.33
CA TYR A 4 -10.23 -13.85 2.88
C TYR A 4 -9.65 -15.19 2.40
N LYS A 5 -10.20 -15.74 1.32
CA LYS A 5 -9.67 -16.97 0.72
C LYS A 5 -8.22 -16.73 0.31
N LYS A 6 -7.31 -17.61 0.74
CA LYS A 6 -5.94 -17.65 0.22
C LYS A 6 -6.00 -17.83 -1.30
N ASN A 7 -5.20 -17.06 -2.04
CA ASN A 7 -5.16 -17.05 -3.51
C ASN A 7 -6.45 -16.53 -4.18
N GLY A 8 -7.08 -15.50 -3.61
CA GLY A 8 -8.14 -14.75 -4.29
C GLY A 8 -7.64 -14.12 -5.60
N GLN A 9 -8.55 -13.93 -6.57
CA GLN A 9 -8.20 -13.32 -7.85
C GLN A 9 -7.74 -11.87 -7.63
N THR A 10 -6.59 -11.51 -8.21
CA THR A 10 -6.13 -10.13 -8.31
C THR A 10 -7.20 -9.31 -9.04
N ALA A 11 -7.61 -8.17 -8.47
CA ALA A 11 -8.59 -7.31 -9.13
C ALA A 11 -8.09 -6.93 -10.54
N PRO A 12 -8.96 -6.83 -11.55
CA PRO A 12 -8.55 -6.60 -12.95
C PRO A 12 -7.57 -5.43 -13.14
N GLU A 13 -7.69 -4.39 -12.33
CA GLU A 13 -6.87 -3.18 -12.33
C GLU A 13 -5.43 -3.43 -11.86
N PHE A 14 -5.21 -4.49 -11.06
CA PHE A 14 -3.90 -4.88 -10.53
C PHE A 14 -3.27 -6.04 -11.31
N VAL A 15 -3.91 -6.52 -12.39
CA VAL A 15 -3.34 -7.58 -13.24
C VAL A 15 -2.20 -7.02 -14.08
N ILE A 16 -0.99 -7.52 -13.84
CA ILE A 16 0.21 -7.19 -14.61
C ILE A 16 0.29 -8.13 -15.81
N LYS A 17 0.04 -7.61 -17.02
CA LYS A 17 0.07 -8.40 -18.28
C LYS A 17 1.42 -8.32 -18.99
N ASP A 18 2.28 -7.39 -18.59
CA ASP A 18 3.56 -7.09 -19.19
C ASP A 18 4.74 -7.58 -18.33
N ASN A 19 5.91 -7.72 -18.95
CA ASN A 19 7.12 -8.05 -18.22
C ASN A 19 7.64 -6.82 -17.47
N ARG A 20 7.89 -6.97 -16.17
CA ARG A 20 8.50 -5.92 -15.35
C ARG A 20 9.86 -6.32 -14.81
N LYS A 21 10.73 -5.33 -14.65
CA LYS A 21 12.06 -5.53 -14.06
C LYS A 21 11.95 -5.37 -12.54
N PHE A 22 12.26 -6.44 -11.80
CA PHE A 22 12.14 -6.48 -10.35
C PHE A 22 12.87 -5.31 -9.66
N GLU A 23 14.13 -5.04 -10.03
CA GLU A 23 14.91 -3.96 -9.42
C GLU A 23 14.28 -2.57 -9.67
N THR A 24 13.64 -2.37 -10.82
CA THR A 24 12.92 -1.13 -11.13
C THR A 24 11.70 -0.97 -10.23
N GLU A 25 10.88 -2.01 -10.07
CA GLU A 25 9.68 -1.96 -9.23
C GLU A 25 10.04 -1.86 -7.73
N LYS A 26 11.10 -2.55 -7.29
CA LYS A 26 11.65 -2.45 -5.93
C LYS A 26 12.11 -1.02 -5.63
N LYS A 27 12.89 -0.42 -6.52
CA LYS A 27 13.30 0.99 -6.38
C LYS A 27 12.09 1.91 -6.30
N ARG A 28 11.09 1.70 -7.16
CA ARG A 28 9.87 2.50 -7.18
C ARG A 28 9.10 2.43 -5.86
N LEU A 29 8.98 1.24 -5.26
CA LEU A 29 8.38 1.07 -3.94
C LEU A 29 9.12 1.89 -2.87
N ILE A 30 10.45 1.77 -2.81
CA ILE A 30 11.29 2.51 -1.87
C ILE A 30 11.11 4.03 -2.06
N ASP A 31 11.11 4.50 -3.31
CA ASP A 31 10.93 5.92 -3.63
C ASP A 31 9.55 6.43 -3.17
N TYR A 32 8.49 5.62 -3.26
CA TYR A 32 7.16 6.00 -2.73
C TYR A 32 7.12 6.04 -1.20
N ILE A 33 7.80 5.12 -0.51
CA ILE A 33 7.92 5.13 0.95
C ILE A 33 8.63 6.42 1.39
N ASN A 34 9.77 6.73 0.77
CA ASN A 34 10.53 7.94 1.07
C ASN A 34 9.73 9.21 0.76
N LYS A 35 9.03 9.26 -0.38
CA LYS A 35 8.15 10.39 -0.71
C LYS A 35 7.05 10.57 0.32
N THR A 36 6.42 9.49 0.76
CA THR A 36 5.37 9.52 1.80
C THR A 36 5.91 10.10 3.10
N GLN A 37 7.10 9.67 3.51
CA GLN A 37 7.78 10.22 4.67
C GLN A 37 8.10 11.72 4.50
N GLN A 38 8.60 12.13 3.33
CA GLN A 38 8.95 13.54 3.05
C GLN A 38 7.74 14.47 3.01
N LEU A 39 6.56 13.99 2.58
CA LEU A 39 5.33 14.77 2.60
C LEU A 39 4.91 15.15 4.03
N GLY A 40 5.24 14.31 5.01
CA GLY A 40 5.05 14.58 6.43
C GLY A 40 3.59 14.60 6.88
N GLU A 41 3.38 14.72 8.18
CA GLU A 41 2.07 14.60 8.83
C GLU A 41 1.04 15.62 8.31
N ASN A 42 1.46 16.86 8.09
CA ASN A 42 0.59 17.94 7.62
C ASN A 42 -0.07 17.65 6.26
N PHE A 43 0.55 16.81 5.43
CA PHE A 43 -0.04 16.42 4.14
C PHE A 43 -1.20 15.42 4.31
N PHE A 44 -1.20 14.64 5.39
CA PHE A 44 -2.12 13.52 5.60
C PHE A 44 -3.23 13.80 6.62
N GLU A 45 -3.09 14.79 7.50
CA GLU A 45 -4.13 15.13 8.47
C GLU A 45 -5.43 15.57 7.76
N GLY A 46 -6.53 14.86 8.06
CA GLY A 46 -7.83 15.11 7.43
C GLY A 46 -7.88 14.76 5.94
N LYS A 47 -6.87 14.04 5.41
CA LYS A 47 -6.85 13.66 4.00
C LYS A 47 -7.83 12.52 3.73
N GLU A 48 -8.65 12.67 2.70
CA GLU A 48 -9.60 11.64 2.28
C GLU A 48 -8.90 10.45 1.61
N SER A 49 -9.29 9.26 2.05
CA SER A 49 -8.99 7.95 1.47
C SER A 49 -10.15 7.45 0.65
N LEU A 50 -9.88 6.94 -0.55
CA LEU A 50 -10.91 6.39 -1.45
C LEU A 50 -11.76 5.30 -0.80
N SER A 51 -11.18 4.50 0.10
CA SER A 51 -11.86 3.35 0.71
C SER A 51 -12.41 3.63 2.11
N PHE A 52 -11.89 4.63 2.81
CA PHE A 52 -12.18 4.86 4.23
C PHE A 52 -12.68 6.27 4.56
N GLY A 53 -12.80 7.16 3.57
CA GLY A 53 -13.17 8.56 3.79
C GLY A 53 -12.04 9.35 4.45
N VAL A 54 -12.40 10.44 5.15
CA VAL A 54 -11.44 11.30 5.84
C VAL A 54 -10.75 10.55 6.98
N LEU A 55 -9.42 10.59 7.01
CA LEU A 55 -8.62 9.94 8.04
C LEU A 55 -7.71 10.94 8.76
N THR A 56 -7.46 10.67 10.03
CA THR A 56 -6.40 11.31 10.83
C THR A 56 -5.01 10.82 10.43
N ILE A 57 -3.95 11.54 10.82
CA ILE A 57 -2.56 11.08 10.61
C ILE A 57 -2.30 9.70 11.21
N LYS A 58 -2.91 9.39 12.37
CA LYS A 58 -2.70 8.12 13.07
C LYS A 58 -3.31 6.96 12.30
N GLU A 59 -4.49 7.17 11.72
CA GLU A 59 -5.17 6.18 10.89
C GLU A 59 -4.43 5.98 9.57
N TRP A 60 -3.98 7.05 8.90
CA TRP A 60 -3.13 6.95 7.72
C TRP A 60 -1.85 6.17 7.99
N ASN A 61 -1.12 6.51 9.06
CA ASN A 61 0.13 5.84 9.42
C ASN A 61 -0.10 4.36 9.74
N THR A 62 -1.17 4.05 10.50
CA THR A 62 -1.55 2.67 10.82
C THR A 62 -1.91 1.88 9.55
N MET A 63 -2.68 2.49 8.64
CA MET A 63 -3.09 1.86 7.39
C MET A 63 -1.89 1.56 6.51
N PHE A 64 -1.01 2.54 6.26
CA PHE A 64 0.19 2.33 5.44
C PHE A 64 1.07 1.22 5.99
N ALA A 65 1.39 1.25 7.29
CA ALA A 65 2.25 0.26 7.91
C ALA A 65 1.63 -1.15 7.84
N LYS A 66 0.37 -1.30 8.25
CA LYS A 66 -0.30 -2.61 8.25
C LYS A 66 -0.50 -3.18 6.85
N HIS A 67 -0.84 -2.33 5.88
CA HIS A 67 -1.10 -2.77 4.51
C HIS A 67 0.19 -3.19 3.80
N LEU A 68 1.27 -2.42 3.99
CA LEU A 68 2.58 -2.78 3.46
C LEU A 68 3.08 -4.08 4.07
N ASP A 69 3.04 -4.20 5.41
CA ASP A 69 3.45 -5.40 6.13
C ASP A 69 2.63 -6.63 5.72
N HIS A 70 1.30 -6.49 5.59
CA HIS A 70 0.44 -7.55 5.09
C HIS A 70 0.90 -8.09 3.73
N HIS A 71 1.24 -7.20 2.78
CA HIS A 71 1.66 -7.61 1.46
C HIS A 71 3.07 -8.19 1.42
N LEU A 72 4.03 -7.64 2.17
CA LEU A 72 5.37 -8.24 2.29
C LEU A 72 5.28 -9.66 2.85
N ASN A 73 4.52 -9.87 3.93
CA ASN A 73 4.28 -11.19 4.50
C ASN A 73 3.52 -12.13 3.54
N GLN A 74 2.51 -11.64 2.82
CA GLN A 74 1.74 -12.45 1.85
C GLN A 74 2.64 -13.04 0.77
N PHE A 75 3.66 -12.29 0.33
CA PHE A 75 4.60 -12.71 -0.72
C PHE A 75 5.92 -13.29 -0.18
N GLY A 76 6.09 -13.35 1.15
CA GLY A 76 7.27 -13.93 1.80
C GLY A 76 8.54 -13.10 1.61
N VAL A 77 8.42 -11.77 1.58
CA VAL A 77 9.52 -10.81 1.42
C VAL A 77 9.92 -10.20 2.76
#